data_AF-A0A0S8EZY6-F1
#
_entry.id   AF-A0A0S8EZY6-F1
#
_cell.length_a   1.000
_cell.length_b   1.000
_cell.length_c   1.000
_cell.angle_alpha   90.00
_cell.angle_beta   90.00
_cell.angle_gamma   90.00
#
_symmetry.space_group_name_H-M   'P 1'
#
loop_
_entity.id
_entity.type
_entity.pdbx_description
1 polymer ?
#
loop_
_entity_poly.entity_id
_entity_poly.type
_entity_poly.pdbx_seq_one_letter_code
_entity_poly.pdbx_strand_id
1 'polypeptide(L)' 'MNIDSKEQNMKTVVCKLIAISLFALLMTGCSEDNSNQLAGVSAQLTDEQVENIVRRSYQYVAMYNVNNK' A
#
# COMPACT_ATOMS: atom_id res chain seq x y z
N MET A 1 16.57 50.21 19.67
CA MET A 1 16.57 48.84 20.25
C MET A 1 15.26 48.18 19.86
N ASN A 2 15.17 47.07 19.15
CA ASN A 2 16.10 45.95 19.02
C ASN A 2 15.64 45.11 17.80
N ILE A 3 16.02 45.52 16.59
CA ILE A 3 15.63 44.80 15.35
C ILE A 3 16.48 43.53 15.22
N ASP A 4 17.76 43.61 15.58
CA ASP A 4 18.68 42.47 15.56
C ASP A 4 18.26 41.35 16.52
N SER A 5 17.77 41.66 17.72
CA SER A 5 17.24 40.61 18.61
C SER A 5 15.96 39.99 18.09
N LYS A 6 15.09 40.74 17.39
CA LYS A 6 13.91 40.14 16.74
C LYS A 6 14.32 39.18 15.63
N GLU A 7 15.37 39.50 14.88
CA GLU A 7 15.90 38.65 13.82
C GLU A 7 16.56 37.38 14.37
N GLN A 8 17.34 37.48 15.45
CA GLN A 8 17.97 36.33 16.11
C GLN A 8 16.93 35.40 16.74
N ASN A 9 15.89 35.95 17.35
CA ASN A 9 14.78 35.17 17.87
C ASN A 9 13.96 34.52 16.75
N MET A 10 13.74 35.22 15.63
CA MET A 10 13.02 34.68 14.48
C MET A 10 13.78 33.53 13.81
N LYS A 11 15.10 33.67 13.63
CA LYS A 11 15.97 32.58 13.15
C LYS A 11 15.96 31.37 14.08
N THR A 12 15.98 31.61 15.39
CA THR A 12 15.92 30.53 16.41
C THR A 12 14.59 29.80 16.42
N VAL A 13 13.47 30.51 16.24
CA VAL A 13 12.13 29.91 16.13
C VAL A 13 12.01 29.09 14.84
N VAL A 14 12.49 29.62 13.70
CA VAL A 14 12.47 28.91 12.41
C VAL A 14 13.30 27.61 12.47
N CYS A 15 14.52 27.65 13.02
CA CYS A 15 15.33 26.44 13.19
C CYS A 15 14.66 25.38 14.08
N LYS A 16 14.00 25.79 15.16
CA LYS A 16 13.26 24.86 16.05
C LYS A 16 12.04 24.25 15.34
N LEU A 17 11.31 25.03 14.55
CA LEU A 17 10.16 24.54 13.80
C LEU A 17 10.56 23.53 12.71
N ILE A 18 11.66 23.77 12.01
CA ILE A 18 12.20 22.83 11.00
C ILE A 18 12.60 21.51 11.66
N ALA A 19 13.28 21.56 12.82
CA ALA A 19 13.70 20.36 13.55
C ALA A 19 12.50 19.53 14.06
N ILE A 20 11.45 20.18 14.56
CA ILE A 20 10.21 19.51 15.02
C ILE A 20 9.47 18.86 13.85
N SER A 21 9.37 19.56 12.71
CA SER A 21 8.75 19.03 11.49
C SER A 21 9.48 17.80 10.96
N LEU A 22 10.81 17.80 11.01
CA LEU A 22 11.61 16.67 10.54
C LEU A 22 11.45 15.45 11.46
N PHE A 23 11.38 15.67 12.78
CA PHE A 23 11.19 14.61 13.77
C PHE A 23 9.79 13.98 13.71
N ALA A 24 8.75 14.76 13.41
CA ALA A 24 7.37 14.27 13.28
C ALA A 24 7.20 13.27 12.12
N LEU A 25 7.99 13.41 11.05
CA LEU A 25 7.98 12.48 9.92
C LEU A 25 8.57 11.11 10.26
N LEU A 26 9.48 11.02 11.24
CA LEU A 26 10.05 9.74 11.67
C LEU A 26 9.11 8.92 12.57
N MET A 27 8.16 9.56 13.24
CA MET A 27 7.26 8.88 14.20
C MET A 27 5.94 8.41 13.58
N THR A 28 5.69 8.71 12.31
CA THR A 28 4.54 8.15 11.58
C THR A 28 4.98 6.81 10.96
N GLY A 29 5.15 5.81 11.82
CA GLY A 29 5.28 4.43 11.39
C GLY A 29 3.97 3.98 10.75
N CYS A 30 4.04 3.38 9.56
CA CYS A 30 2.92 2.67 8.96
C CYS A 30 2.39 1.66 9.97
N SER A 31 1.14 1.81 10.38
CA SER A 31 0.42 0.69 10.98
C SER A 31 0.22 -0.35 9.89
N GLU A 32 0.61 -1.59 10.16
CA GLU A 32 0.12 -2.74 9.42
C GLU A 32 -1.41 -2.73 9.54
N ASP A 33 -2.09 -2.36 8.46
CA ASP A 33 -3.44 -2.86 8.24
C ASP A 33 -3.33 -4.37 8.32
N ASN A 34 -4.15 -4.98 9.18
CA ASN A 34 -4.42 -6.40 9.12
C ASN A 34 -5.26 -6.68 7.86
N SER A 35 -4.78 -6.28 6.68
CA SER A 35 -5.08 -7.01 5.47
C SER A 35 -4.34 -8.33 5.63
N ASN A 36 -5.11 -9.39 5.85
CA ASN A 36 -4.66 -10.77 5.77
C ASN A 36 -3.45 -10.93 4.82
N GLN A 37 -2.29 -11.13 5.43
CA GLN A 37 -1.30 -12.10 4.98
C GLN A 37 -0.84 -11.90 3.53
N LEU A 38 0.08 -10.95 3.34
CA LEU A 38 1.06 -10.98 2.25
C LEU A 38 2.18 -11.98 2.60
N ALA A 39 1.80 -13.24 2.81
CA ALA A 39 2.71 -14.38 2.87
C ALA A 39 2.13 -15.45 1.95
N GLY A 40 2.44 -15.35 0.65
CA GLY A 40 2.04 -16.33 -0.35
C GLY A 40 0.55 -16.63 -0.34
N VAL A 41 -0.26 -15.82 -1.03
CA VAL A 41 -1.67 -16.12 -1.29
C VAL A 41 -1.74 -17.34 -2.21
N SER A 42 -1.51 -18.52 -1.65
CA SER A 42 -2.10 -19.74 -2.17
C SER A 42 -3.56 -19.65 -1.73
N ALA A 43 -4.38 -18.99 -2.55
CA ALA A 43 -5.81 -18.98 -2.36
C ALA A 43 -6.27 -20.44 -2.46
N GLN A 44 -6.46 -21.08 -1.31
CA GLN A 44 -6.93 -22.46 -1.24
C GLN A 44 -8.42 -22.41 -1.59
N LEU A 45 -8.69 -22.58 -2.88
CA LEU A 45 -10.05 -22.62 -3.41
C LEU A 45 -10.70 -23.95 -3.03
N THR A 46 -11.98 -23.92 -2.68
CA THR A 46 -12.77 -25.15 -2.54
C THR A 46 -13.06 -25.75 -3.92
N ASP A 47 -13.37 -27.05 -3.96
CA ASP A 47 -13.71 -27.74 -5.22
C ASP A 47 -14.87 -27.05 -5.97
N GLU A 48 -15.86 -26.54 -5.24
CA GLU A 48 -16.98 -25.78 -5.81
C GLU A 48 -16.52 -24.45 -6.43
N GLN A 49 -15.60 -23.75 -5.78
CA GLN A 49 -15.03 -22.51 -6.31
C GLN A 49 -14.24 -22.80 -7.60
N VAL A 50 -13.43 -23.85 -7.59
CA VAL A 50 -12.70 -24.32 -8.77
C VAL A 50 -13.67 -24.68 -9.90
N GLU A 51 -14.71 -25.47 -9.64
CA GLU A 51 -15.73 -25.85 -10.64
C GLU A 51 -16.39 -24.62 -11.27
N ASN A 52 -16.72 -23.62 -10.47
CA ASN A 52 -17.27 -22.36 -10.97
C ASN A 52 -16.28 -21.57 -11.84
N ILE A 53 -14.97 -21.67 -11.59
CA ILE A 53 -13.93 -21.11 -12.48
C ILE A 53 -13.90 -21.86 -13.80
N VAL A 54 -13.84 -23.19 -13.76
CA VAL A 54 -13.72 -23.97 -14.97
C VAL A 54 -14.99 -23.84 -15.81
N ARG A 55 -16.19 -23.83 -15.20
CA ARG A 55 -17.48 -23.64 -15.91
C ARG A 55 -17.58 -22.30 -16.64
N ARG A 56 -17.17 -21.19 -16.00
CA ARG A 56 -17.15 -19.86 -16.67
C ARG A 56 -16.09 -19.77 -17.77
N SER A 57 -15.01 -20.55 -17.66
CA SER A 57 -13.91 -20.56 -18.63
C SER A 57 -14.04 -21.65 -19.72
N TYR A 58 -14.88 -22.67 -19.51
CA TYR A 58 -15.10 -23.78 -20.44
C TYR A 58 -15.63 -23.32 -21.79
N GLN A 59 -16.34 -22.18 -21.82
CA GLN A 59 -16.83 -21.56 -23.05
C GLN A 59 -15.68 -21.21 -24.02
N TYR A 60 -14.48 -20.94 -23.51
CA TYR A 60 -13.30 -20.60 -24.31
C TYR A 60 -12.46 -21.81 -24.71
N VAL A 61 -12.43 -22.88 -23.89
CA VAL A 61 -11.66 -24.10 -24.20
C VAL A 61 -12.42 -25.01 -25.17
N ALA A 62 -13.74 -25.10 -25.06
CA ALA A 62 -14.57 -25.92 -25.95
C ALA A 62 -14.61 -25.38 -27.40
N MET A 63 -14.30 -24.10 -27.61
CA MET A 63 -14.25 -23.48 -28.94
C MET A 63 -12.99 -23.86 -29.73
N TYR A 64 -11.85 -24.10 -29.08
CA TYR A 64 -10.58 -24.42 -29.76
C TYR A 64 -10.32 -25.92 -29.95
N ASN A 65 -11.01 -26.80 -29.21
CA ASN A 65 -10.86 -28.25 -29.35
C ASN A 65 -11.72 -28.88 -30.46
N VAL A 66 -12.58 -28.11 -31.13
CA VAL A 66 -13.41 -28.61 -32.25
C VAL A 66 -12.67 -28.71 -33.59
N ASN A 67 -11.42 -28.22 -33.70
CA ASN A 67 -10.68 -28.14 -34.97
C ASN A 67 -9.41 -29.02 -35.08
N ASN A 68 -9.23 -30.02 -34.21
CA ASN A 68 -8.16 -31.03 -34.36
C ASN A 68 -8.71 -32.34 -34.96
N LYS A 69 -9.09 -32.30 -36.24
CA LYS A 69 -9.22 -33.51 -37.07
C LYS A 69 -7.93 -33.79 -37.81
#